data_AF-A0A660RSX3-F1
#
_entry.id   AF-A0A660RSX3-F1
#
_cell.length_a   1.000
_cell.length_b   1.000
_cell.length_c   1.000
_cell.angle_alpha   90.00
_cell.angle_beta   90.00
_cell.angle_gamma   90.00
#
_symmetry.space_group_name_H-M   'P 1'
#
loop_
_entity.id
_entity.type
_entity.pdbx_description
1 polymer ?
#
loop_
_entity_poly.entity_id
_entity_poly.type
_entity_poly.pdbx_seq_one_letter_code
_entity_poly.pdbx_strand_id
1 'polypeptide(L)'
;IELLRKEIISILEKNYDEKIKRKLIPFYFRSAIREVIKTGYVANNFEEFIEGIKVSSINSLFYHLVTSKIEKKSPINEYSKWLIEIGEKEKAEKIEKLDIYSGTLYKIKVKILSILEE
;
A
#
# COMPACT_ATOMS: atom_id res chain seq x y z
N ILE A 1 -5.29 9.89 -4.49
CA ILE A 1 -4.68 11.03 -3.75
C ILE A 1 -5.61 12.23 -3.71
N GLU A 2 -6.05 12.75 -4.86
CA GLU A 2 -6.85 13.99 -4.89
C GLU A 2 -8.16 13.94 -4.10
N LEU A 3 -8.84 12.79 -4.09
CA LEU A 3 -10.04 12.59 -3.26
C LEU A 3 -9.70 12.69 -1.75
N LEU A 4 -8.64 12.03 -1.31
CA LEU A 4 -8.17 12.10 0.08
C LEU A 4 -7.79 13.53 0.48
N ARG A 5 -7.12 14.26 -0.41
CA ARG A 5 -6.76 15.67 -0.17
C ARG A 5 -8.00 16.54 0.03
N LYS A 6 -9.03 16.38 -0.82
CA LYS A 6 -10.30 17.08 -0.68
C LYS A 6 -11.00 16.76 0.64
N GLU A 7 -11.01 15.49 1.03
CA GLU A 7 -11.62 15.03 2.29
C GLU A 7 -10.89 15.65 3.50
N ILE A 8 -9.55 15.63 3.51
CA ILE A 8 -8.75 16.24 4.57
C ILE A 8 -9.05 17.74 4.67
N ILE A 9 -9.09 18.46 3.54
CA ILE A 9 -9.41 19.90 3.53
C ILE A 9 -10.80 20.14 4.12
N SER A 10 -11.81 19.38 3.70
CA SER A 10 -13.17 19.52 4.20
C SER A 10 -13.26 19.31 5.72
N ILE A 11 -12.56 18.29 6.25
CA ILE A 11 -12.50 18.04 7.69
C ILE A 11 -11.79 19.19 8.41
N LEU A 12 -10.68 19.69 7.88
CA LEU A 12 -9.93 20.79 8.49
C LEU A 12 -10.76 22.08 8.51
N GLU A 13 -11.40 22.45 7.40
CA GLU A 13 -12.27 23.64 7.30
C GLU A 13 -13.44 23.56 8.30
N LYS A 14 -14.06 22.39 8.43
CA LYS A 14 -15.17 22.16 9.37
C LYS A 14 -14.74 22.31 10.84
N ASN A 15 -13.49 21.98 11.17
CA ASN A 15 -13.00 21.95 12.55
C ASN A 15 -12.00 23.08 12.84
N TYR A 16 -11.86 24.05 11.95
CA TYR A 16 -10.94 25.16 12.11
C TYR A 16 -11.48 26.15 13.15
N ASP A 17 -10.67 26.45 14.16
CA ASP A 17 -10.94 27.48 15.16
C ASP A 17 -9.79 28.49 15.14
N GLU A 18 -10.08 29.76 14.85
CA GLU A 18 -9.08 30.83 14.86
C GLU A 18 -8.55 31.13 16.27
N LYS A 19 -9.28 30.73 17.32
CA LYS A 19 -8.98 31.09 18.72
C LYS A 19 -8.27 29.97 19.47
N ILE A 20 -7.34 29.28 18.82
CA ILE A 20 -6.54 28.23 19.47
C ILE A 20 -5.56 28.87 20.48
N LYS A 21 -5.87 28.73 21.78
CA LYS A 21 -5.05 29.27 22.89
C LYS A 21 -3.91 28.34 23.36
N ARG A 22 -3.72 27.18 22.72
CA ARG A 22 -2.66 26.23 23.12
C ARG A 22 -1.35 26.52 22.38
N LYS A 23 -0.22 26.17 23.00
CA LYS A 23 1.10 26.18 22.35
C LYS A 23 1.07 25.24 21.15
N LEU A 24 1.35 25.76 19.96
CA LEU A 24 1.36 24.99 18.72
C LEU A 24 2.77 24.47 18.42
N ILE A 25 2.81 23.28 17.83
CA ILE A 25 4.02 22.70 17.24
C ILE A 25 3.83 22.77 15.72
N PRO A 26 4.79 23.30 14.95
CA PRO A 26 4.67 23.39 13.50
C PRO A 26 4.56 22.00 12.86
N PHE A 27 3.67 21.86 11.88
CA PHE A 27 3.61 20.70 11.00
C PHE A 27 4.39 21.01 9.72
N TYR A 28 5.45 20.25 9.45
CA TYR A 28 6.29 20.45 8.27
C TYR A 28 5.80 19.59 7.12
N PHE A 29 5.35 20.23 6.05
CA PHE A 29 5.03 19.55 4.79
C PHE A 29 6.33 19.06 4.14
N ARG A 30 6.36 17.78 3.78
CA ARG A 30 7.48 17.15 3.07
C ARG A 30 6.94 16.40 1.87
N SER A 31 7.65 16.50 0.74
CA SER A 31 7.44 15.65 -0.42
C SER A 31 8.50 14.55 -0.45
N ALA A 32 8.20 13.45 -1.14
CA ALA A 32 9.14 12.37 -1.39
C ALA A 32 9.17 12.09 -2.89
N ILE A 33 10.37 12.08 -3.46
CA ILE A 33 10.64 11.59 -4.81
C ILE A 33 11.14 10.16 -4.66
N ARG A 34 10.64 9.25 -5.48
CA ARG A 34 10.99 7.83 -5.41
C ARG A 34 11.69 7.44 -6.71
N GLU A 35 12.77 6.68 -6.57
CA GLU A 35 13.37 5.96 -7.67
C GLU A 35 13.04 4.47 -7.52
N VAL A 36 12.59 3.87 -8.63
CA VAL A 36 12.23 2.45 -8.66
C VAL A 36 13.42 1.67 -9.19
N ILE A 37 13.94 0.77 -8.36
CA ILE A 37 15.10 -0.07 -8.69
C ILE A 37 14.63 -1.53 -8.76
N LYS A 38 15.07 -2.25 -9.80
CA LYS A 38 14.80 -3.69 -9.91
C LYS A 38 15.61 -4.44 -8.86
N THR A 39 14.93 -5.29 -8.10
CA THR A 39 15.53 -6.07 -7.01
C THR A 39 16.20 -7.37 -7.48
N GLY A 40 15.98 -7.76 -8.74
CA GLY A 40 16.50 -9.00 -9.32
C GLY A 40 15.63 -10.24 -9.06
N TYR A 41 14.62 -10.14 -8.20
CA TYR A 41 13.68 -11.23 -7.93
C TYR A 41 12.58 -11.26 -9.00
N VAL A 42 12.33 -12.44 -9.55
CA VAL A 42 11.28 -12.71 -10.53
C VAL A 42 10.55 -13.97 -10.07
N ALA A 43 9.22 -13.95 -10.17
CA ALA A 43 8.38 -15.11 -9.92
C ALA A 43 7.65 -15.50 -11.21
N ASN A 44 7.81 -16.74 -11.63
CA ASN A 44 7.21 -17.31 -12.85
C ASN A 44 6.06 -18.26 -12.54
N ASN A 45 5.93 -18.68 -11.28
CA ASN A 45 4.88 -19.55 -10.77
C ASN A 45 4.48 -19.12 -9.36
N PHE A 46 3.43 -19.74 -8.82
CA PHE A 46 2.84 -19.37 -7.55
C PHE A 46 3.81 -19.60 -6.36
N GLU A 47 4.59 -20.67 -6.41
CA GLU A 47 5.57 -21.01 -5.38
C GLU A 47 6.70 -19.97 -5.31
N GLU A 48 7.27 -19.60 -6.46
CA GLU A 48 8.27 -18.53 -6.58
C GLU A 48 7.71 -17.18 -6.11
N PHE A 49 6.41 -16.95 -6.31
CA PHE A 49 5.76 -15.73 -5.84
C PHE A 49 5.69 -15.67 -4.32
N ILE A 50 5.29 -16.77 -3.67
CA ILE A 50 5.29 -16.86 -2.20
C ILE A 50 6.70 -16.61 -1.64
N GLU A 51 7.71 -17.26 -2.22
CA GLU A 51 9.09 -17.08 -1.80
C GLU A 51 9.58 -15.64 -2.06
N GLY A 52 9.24 -15.08 -3.21
CA GLY A 52 9.50 -13.70 -3.56
C GLY A 52 8.92 -12.73 -2.54
N ILE A 53 7.68 -12.94 -2.08
CA ILE A 53 7.10 -12.16 -0.99
C ILE A 53 7.92 -12.36 0.29
N LYS A 54 8.25 -13.60 0.69
CA LYS A 54 9.03 -13.89 1.92
C LYS A 54 10.35 -13.13 1.97
N VAL A 55 11.13 -13.12 0.89
CA VAL A 55 12.45 -12.47 0.85
C VAL A 55 12.39 -10.96 0.53
N SER A 56 11.30 -10.47 -0.08
CA SER A 56 11.18 -9.07 -0.46
C SER A 56 11.31 -8.11 0.71
N SER A 57 11.92 -6.95 0.47
CA SER A 57 11.95 -5.88 1.46
C SER A 57 10.55 -5.29 1.67
N ILE A 58 10.34 -4.66 2.82
CA ILE A 58 9.08 -3.97 3.09
C ILE A 58 8.80 -2.82 2.13
N ASN A 59 9.85 -2.23 1.55
CA ASN A 59 9.74 -1.18 0.56
C ASN A 59 9.24 -1.72 -0.79
N SER A 60 9.68 -2.91 -1.19
CA SER A 60 9.16 -3.58 -2.39
C SER A 60 7.68 -3.94 -2.20
N LEU A 61 7.31 -4.46 -1.03
CA LEU A 61 5.92 -4.73 -0.67
C LEU A 61 5.06 -3.45 -0.76
N PHE A 62 5.51 -2.35 -0.15
CA PHE A 62 4.81 -1.08 -0.20
C PHE A 62 4.68 -0.53 -1.62
N TYR A 63 5.71 -0.72 -2.45
CA TYR A 63 5.68 -0.27 -3.83
C TYR A 63 4.58 -0.98 -4.63
N HIS A 64 4.57 -2.30 -4.65
CA HIS A 64 3.63 -3.10 -5.45
C HIS A 64 2.19 -3.07 -4.89
N LEU A 65 2.03 -2.96 -3.57
CA LEU A 65 0.72 -2.90 -2.93
C LEU A 65 0.07 -1.51 -3.03
N VAL A 66 0.87 -0.44 -2.91
CA VAL A 66 0.35 0.93 -2.70
C VAL A 66 0.85 1.91 -3.75
N THR A 67 2.17 2.07 -3.86
CA THR A 67 2.77 3.17 -4.65
C THR A 67 2.42 3.05 -6.13
N SER A 68 2.72 1.90 -6.72
CA SER A 68 2.47 1.61 -8.13
C SER A 68 0.98 1.72 -8.48
N LYS A 69 0.09 1.26 -7.59
CA LYS A 69 -1.37 1.39 -7.75
C LYS A 69 -1.79 2.86 -7.87
N ILE A 70 -1.30 3.71 -6.98
CA ILE A 70 -1.61 5.15 -6.96
C ILE A 70 -1.05 5.86 -8.17
N GLU A 71 0.22 5.62 -8.51
CA GLU A 71 0.92 6.28 -9.62
C GLU A 71 0.29 5.91 -10.97
N LYS A 72 -0.06 4.63 -11.16
CA LYS A 72 -0.72 4.12 -12.37
C LYS A 72 -2.22 4.39 -12.40
N LYS A 73 -2.81 4.96 -11.34
CA LYS A 73 -4.26 5.10 -11.14
C LYS A 73 -5.01 3.76 -11.36
N SER A 74 -4.38 2.66 -10.95
CA SER A 74 -4.94 1.32 -11.09
C SER A 74 -6.02 1.06 -10.03
N PRO A 75 -7.13 0.37 -10.37
CA PRO A 75 -8.15 0.00 -9.40
C PRO A 75 -7.67 -1.10 -8.45
N ILE A 76 -6.70 -1.92 -8.87
CA ILE A 76 -6.16 -3.06 -8.11
C ILE A 76 -4.65 -2.95 -7.94
N ASN A 77 -4.13 -3.56 -6.86
CA ASN A 77 -2.69 -3.63 -6.62
C ASN A 77 -1.99 -4.67 -7.53
N GLU A 78 -0.67 -4.58 -7.67
CA GLU A 78 0.08 -5.41 -8.63
C GLU A 78 0.11 -6.90 -8.24
N TYR A 79 0.12 -7.21 -6.95
CA TYR A 79 0.06 -8.60 -6.49
C TYR A 79 -1.28 -9.24 -6.82
N SER A 80 -2.38 -8.57 -6.48
CA SER A 80 -3.73 -9.06 -6.84
C SER A 80 -3.92 -9.16 -8.34
N LYS A 81 -3.37 -8.21 -9.13
CA LYS A 81 -3.41 -8.30 -10.60
C LYS A 81 -2.73 -9.56 -11.10
N TRP A 82 -1.50 -9.82 -10.67
CA TRP A 82 -0.74 -10.99 -11.12
C TRP A 82 -1.38 -12.30 -10.67
N LEU A 83 -1.91 -12.37 -9.45
CA LEU A 83 -2.65 -13.54 -8.95
C LEU A 83 -3.88 -13.86 -9.81
N ILE A 84 -4.62 -12.85 -10.28
CA ILE A 84 -5.74 -13.05 -11.21
C ILE A 84 -5.25 -13.65 -12.53
N GLU A 85 -4.12 -13.19 -13.05
CA GLU A 85 -3.54 -13.66 -14.32
C GLU A 85 -3.16 -15.15 -14.27
N ILE A 86 -2.77 -15.67 -13.11
CA ILE A 86 -2.44 -17.09 -12.90
C ILE A 86 -3.62 -17.93 -12.38
N GLY A 87 -4.83 -17.36 -12.24
CA GLY A 87 -6.04 -18.08 -11.83
C GLY A 87 -6.36 -18.04 -10.33
N GLU A 88 -5.57 -17.36 -9.50
CA GLU A 88 -5.74 -17.26 -8.04
C GLU A 88 -6.63 -16.08 -7.62
N LYS A 89 -7.83 -15.98 -8.22
CA LYS A 89 -8.72 -14.81 -8.04
C LYS A 89 -9.18 -14.62 -6.59
N GLU A 90 -9.50 -15.69 -5.86
CA GLU A 90 -9.97 -15.58 -4.48
C GLU A 90 -8.91 -14.99 -3.54
N LYS A 91 -7.65 -15.43 -3.71
CA LYS A 91 -6.50 -14.90 -2.96
C LYS A 91 -6.24 -13.44 -3.34
N ALA A 92 -6.37 -13.10 -4.62
CA ALA A 92 -6.25 -11.73 -5.10
C ALA A 92 -7.27 -10.79 -4.43
N GLU A 93 -8.54 -11.21 -4.32
CA GLU A 93 -9.59 -10.43 -3.67
C GLU A 93 -9.35 -10.26 -2.16
N LYS A 94 -8.88 -11.31 -1.47
CA LYS A 94 -8.51 -11.23 -0.06
C LYS A 94 -7.38 -10.22 0.16
N ILE A 95 -6.33 -10.24 -0.67
CA ILE A 95 -5.21 -9.30 -0.57
C ILE A 95 -5.65 -7.86 -0.88
N GLU A 96 -6.48 -7.64 -1.91
CA GLU A 96 -6.97 -6.31 -2.28
C GLU A 96 -7.82 -5.66 -1.17
N LYS A 97 -8.53 -6.47 -0.37
CA LYS A 97 -9.35 -6.00 0.76
C LYS A 97 -8.54 -5.67 2.02
N LEU A 98 -7.23 -5.89 2.04
CA LEU A 98 -6.41 -5.57 3.21
C LEU A 98 -6.38 -4.06 3.47
N ASP A 99 -6.80 -3.67 4.67
CA ASP A 99 -6.61 -2.30 5.13
C ASP A 99 -5.14 -2.06 5.52
N ILE A 100 -4.41 -1.37 4.63
CA ILE A 100 -3.01 -1.01 4.79
C ILE A 100 -2.75 -0.03 5.96
N TYR A 101 -3.79 0.64 6.47
CA TYR A 101 -3.68 1.57 7.60
C TYR A 101 -3.93 0.88 8.95
N SER A 102 -4.42 -0.35 8.95
CA SER A 102 -4.73 -1.12 10.18
C SER A 102 -3.50 -1.64 10.93
N GLY A 103 -2.29 -1.51 10.38
CA GLY A 103 -1.08 -2.03 11.01
C GLY A 103 0.22 -1.65 10.30
N THR A 104 1.33 -2.16 10.81
CA THR A 104 2.62 -1.97 10.14
C THR A 104 2.68 -2.79 8.86
N LEU A 105 3.46 -2.34 7.88
CA LEU A 105 3.67 -3.10 6.65
C LEU A 105 4.23 -4.51 6.91
N TYR A 106 4.99 -4.71 7.99
CA TYR A 106 5.43 -6.04 8.42
C TYR A 106 4.26 -6.97 8.78
N LYS A 107 3.26 -6.45 9.51
CA LYS A 107 2.04 -7.20 9.81
C LYS A 107 1.24 -7.49 8.54
N ILE A 108 1.18 -6.53 7.62
CA ILE A 108 0.52 -6.73 6.32
C ILE A 108 1.22 -7.82 5.51
N LYS A 109 2.56 -7.84 5.49
CA LYS A 109 3.35 -8.90 4.84
C LYS A 109 2.98 -10.29 5.36
N VAL A 110 2.90 -10.45 6.68
CA VAL A 110 2.49 -11.71 7.31
C VAL A 110 1.08 -12.10 6.90
N LYS A 111 0.12 -11.16 6.92
CA LYS A 111 -1.26 -11.43 6.46
C LYS A 111 -1.32 -11.88 5.00
N ILE A 112 -0.54 -11.24 4.12
CA ILE A 112 -0.45 -11.62 2.71
C ILE A 112 0.06 -13.06 2.60
N LEU A 113 1.13 -13.41 3.31
CA LEU A 113 1.67 -14.78 3.29
C LEU A 113 0.65 -15.81 3.80
N SER A 114 -0.07 -15.51 4.88
CA SER A 114 -1.14 -16.38 5.37
C SER A 114 -2.25 -16.59 4.34
N ILE A 115 -2.65 -15.55 3.60
CA ILE A 115 -3.65 -15.67 2.52
C ILE A 115 -3.14 -16.53 1.36
N LEU A 116 -1.83 -16.49 1.09
CA LEU A 116 -1.23 -17.26 0.00
C LEU A 116 -1.03 -18.74 0.33
N GLU A 117 -0.81 -19.05 1.61
CA GLU A 117 -0.56 -20.41 2.12
C GLU A 117 -1.86 -21.16 2.55
N GLU A 118 -3.01 -20.48 2.51
CA GLU A 118 -4.36 -21.09 2.61
C GLU A 118 -4.76 -21.84 1.32
#